data_AF-I4I4C1-F1
#
_entry.id   AF-I4I4C1-F1
#
_cell.length_a   1.000
_cell.length_b   1.000
_cell.length_c   1.000
_cell.angle_alpha   90.00
_cell.angle_beta   90.00
_cell.angle_gamma   90.00
#
_symmetry.space_group_name_H-M   'P 1'
#
loop_
_entity.id
_entity.type
_entity.pdbx_description
1 polymer ?
#
loop_
_entity_poly.entity_id
_entity_poly.type
_entity_poly.pdbx_seq_one_letter_code
_entity_poly.pdbx_strand_id
1 'polypeptide(L)'
;MVNSILMIPIHLDALYLKRERLVVEAMADLSIIPYFNRKRDVNPNIAHISEEIVSQPFQNQNLYLKAGIHLHWALPDALTKGIQDSDKKTVFPSVPNRWLVTRTLNGEKRQWVVESDYLYREGEGEQLGSIAYPIEIKNGNHQPFRYWLFWFLCGNGVYTDSFFSKIVLKVFPSKHFTIL
;
A
#
# COMPACT_ATOMS: atom_id res chain seq x y z
N MET A 1 -19.54 4.86 27.19
CA MET A 1 -18.43 4.83 26.20
C MET A 1 -18.96 5.52 24.96
N VAL A 2 -18.58 6.78 24.72
CA VAL A 2 -19.07 7.55 23.57
C VAL A 2 -18.21 7.15 22.38
N ASN A 3 -18.79 6.47 21.39
CA ASN A 3 -18.12 6.18 20.12
C ASN A 3 -17.95 7.51 19.37
N SER A 4 -16.77 8.12 19.43
CA SER A 4 -16.45 9.30 18.65
C SER A 4 -16.12 8.89 17.22
N ILE A 5 -17.00 9.24 16.28
CA ILE A 5 -16.75 9.04 14.85
C ILE A 5 -15.96 10.26 14.35
N LEU A 6 -14.69 10.05 14.03
CA LEU A 6 -13.86 11.07 13.39
C LEU A 6 -14.09 11.04 11.88
N MET A 7 -14.78 12.05 11.34
CA MET A 7 -14.87 12.27 9.89
C MET A 7 -13.77 13.22 9.46
N ILE A 8 -12.85 12.73 8.63
CA ILE A 8 -11.79 13.54 8.06
C ILE A 8 -12.01 13.61 6.54
N PRO A 9 -12.17 14.81 5.96
CA PRO A 9 -12.21 14.95 4.52
C PRO A 9 -10.84 14.58 3.93
N ILE A 10 -10.86 13.70 2.94
CA ILE A 10 -9.67 13.30 2.17
C ILE A 10 -9.88 13.68 0.72
N HIS A 11 -8.82 14.20 0.09
CA HIS A 11 -8.81 14.37 -1.35
C HIS A 11 -8.58 13.01 -2.01
N LEU A 12 -9.42 12.66 -2.98
CA LEU A 12 -9.34 11.41 -3.72
C LEU A 12 -9.22 11.73 -5.21
N ASP A 13 -8.07 11.40 -5.78
CA ASP A 13 -7.82 11.41 -7.20
C ASP A 13 -8.21 10.07 -7.83
N ALA A 14 -8.75 10.13 -9.05
CA ALA A 14 -9.09 8.95 -9.82
C ALA A 14 -8.55 9.10 -11.25
N LEU A 15 -7.63 8.22 -11.64
CA LEU A 15 -7.17 8.07 -13.01
C LEU A 15 -7.97 6.94 -13.68
N TYR A 16 -8.49 7.17 -14.88
CA TYR A 16 -9.19 6.15 -15.67
C TYR A 16 -8.37 5.76 -16.89
N LEU A 17 -8.07 4.47 -17.03
CA LEU A 17 -7.34 3.89 -18.15
C LEU A 17 -8.26 2.98 -18.96
N LYS A 18 -8.50 3.34 -20.22
CA LYS A 18 -9.28 2.51 -21.16
C LYS A 18 -8.57 1.22 -21.56
N ARG A 19 -7.24 1.24 -21.56
CA ARG A 19 -6.33 0.14 -21.89
C ARG A 19 -5.14 0.19 -20.93
N GLU A 20 -4.44 -0.92 -20.79
CA GLU A 20 -3.23 -0.95 -19.97
C GLU A 20 -2.19 0.06 -20.49
N ARG A 21 -1.40 0.60 -19.56
CA ARG A 21 -0.41 1.65 -19.86
C ARG A 21 0.87 1.39 -19.08
N LEU A 22 2.00 1.58 -19.75
CA LEU A 22 3.31 1.57 -19.09
C LEU A 22 3.40 2.73 -18.09
N VAL A 23 3.83 2.43 -16.86
CA VAL A 23 4.04 3.40 -15.78
C VAL A 23 5.41 3.21 -15.13
N VAL A 24 5.79 4.18 -14.29
CA VAL A 24 7.00 4.10 -13.47
C VAL A 24 6.76 3.14 -12.31
N GLU A 25 7.76 2.32 -12.02
CA GLU A 25 7.77 1.35 -10.93
C GLU A 25 8.12 1.97 -9.57
N ALA A 26 8.14 1.12 -8.53
CA ALA A 26 8.65 1.53 -7.23
C ALA A 26 10.14 1.87 -7.30
N MET A 27 10.57 2.84 -6.48
CA MET A 27 11.96 3.28 -6.44
C MET A 27 12.94 2.19 -5.99
N ALA A 28 12.46 1.12 -5.34
CA ALA A 28 13.28 -0.03 -4.98
C ALA A 28 12.47 -1.32 -5.09
N ASP A 29 13.12 -2.37 -5.60
CA ASP A 29 12.61 -3.72 -5.59
C ASP A 29 13.34 -4.55 -4.54
N LEU A 30 12.68 -4.79 -3.42
CA LEU A 30 13.22 -5.63 -2.35
C LEU A 30 13.05 -7.12 -2.64
N SER A 31 12.39 -7.52 -3.73
CA SER A 31 12.26 -8.92 -4.09
C SER A 31 13.59 -9.55 -4.51
N ILE A 32 14.51 -8.73 -4.99
CA ILE A 32 15.81 -9.15 -5.52
C ILE A 32 16.93 -9.23 -4.48
N ILE A 33 16.68 -8.83 -3.22
CA ILE A 33 17.71 -8.95 -2.18
C ILE A 33 18.17 -10.39 -1.98
N PRO A 34 19.47 -10.62 -1.73
CA PRO A 34 19.98 -11.95 -1.43
C PRO A 34 19.51 -12.42 -0.04
N TYR A 35 19.03 -13.66 0.05
CA TYR A 35 18.67 -14.30 1.33
C TYR A 35 18.69 -15.82 1.23
N PHE A 36 18.84 -16.51 2.36
CA PHE A 36 18.80 -17.97 2.42
C PHE A 36 17.41 -18.47 2.80
N ASN A 37 16.71 -19.19 1.92
CA ASN A 37 15.32 -19.62 2.13
C ASN A 37 15.16 -20.97 2.87
N ARG A 38 16.17 -21.39 3.65
CA ARG A 38 16.35 -22.73 4.24
C ARG A 38 16.75 -23.85 3.29
N LYS A 39 16.46 -23.74 1.99
CA LYS A 39 16.78 -24.78 1.00
C LYS A 39 17.97 -24.39 0.13
N ARG A 40 18.04 -23.12 -0.25
CA ARG A 40 19.10 -22.56 -1.09
C ARG A 40 19.25 -21.07 -0.85
N ASP A 41 20.37 -20.53 -1.30
CA ASP A 41 20.53 -19.10 -1.47
C ASP A 41 19.65 -18.61 -2.62
N VAL A 42 18.89 -17.56 -2.36
CA VAL A 42 18.09 -16.82 -3.33
C VAL A 42 18.88 -15.57 -3.69
N ASN A 43 18.96 -15.27 -5.00
CA ASN A 43 19.72 -14.16 -5.56
C ASN A 43 21.20 -14.09 -5.10
N PRO A 44 21.95 -15.20 -5.02
CA PRO A 44 23.31 -15.21 -4.47
C PRO A 44 24.32 -14.35 -5.24
N ASN A 45 24.00 -14.01 -6.50
CA ASN A 45 24.85 -13.21 -7.38
C ASN A 45 24.56 -11.70 -7.28
N ILE A 46 23.56 -11.30 -6.48
CA ILE A 46 23.16 -9.90 -6.31
C ILE A 46 23.83 -9.37 -5.04
N ALA A 47 24.53 -8.24 -5.15
CA ALA A 47 25.18 -7.62 -4.00
C ALA A 47 24.13 -7.05 -3.03
N HIS A 48 24.33 -7.24 -1.73
CA HIS A 48 23.43 -6.72 -0.71
C HIS A 48 23.71 -5.24 -0.41
N ILE A 49 23.59 -4.39 -1.42
CA ILE A 49 23.82 -2.95 -1.37
C ILE A 49 22.62 -2.20 -1.94
N SER A 50 22.37 -0.99 -1.43
CA SER A 50 21.20 -0.20 -1.83
C SER A 50 21.16 0.10 -3.33
N GLU A 51 22.32 0.28 -3.98
CA GLU A 51 22.40 0.60 -5.41
C GLU A 51 21.81 -0.50 -6.30
N GLU A 52 21.90 -1.75 -5.86
CA GLU A 52 21.45 -2.92 -6.63
C GLU A 52 19.94 -3.10 -6.59
N ILE A 53 19.30 -2.67 -5.49
CA ILE A 53 17.86 -2.81 -5.26
C ILE A 53 17.06 -1.61 -5.74
N VAL A 54 17.71 -0.47 -6.00
CA VAL A 54 17.05 0.75 -6.44
C VAL A 54 16.81 0.68 -7.94
N SER A 55 15.63 1.13 -8.38
CA SER A 55 15.29 1.22 -9.80
C SER A 55 16.30 2.12 -10.53
N GLN A 56 16.97 1.57 -11.54
CA GLN A 56 17.98 2.31 -12.28
C GLN A 56 17.32 3.38 -13.17
N PRO A 57 17.86 4.60 -13.23
CA PRO A 57 17.32 5.66 -14.08
C PRO A 57 17.17 5.18 -15.52
N PHE A 58 15.99 5.40 -16.11
CA PHE A 58 15.68 5.04 -17.51
C PHE A 58 15.67 3.54 -17.84
N GLN A 59 15.90 2.66 -16.86
CA GLN A 59 15.72 1.21 -16.98
C GLN A 59 14.40 0.80 -16.31
N ASN A 60 13.27 1.31 -16.84
CA ASN A 60 11.96 0.95 -16.31
C ASN A 60 11.71 -0.55 -16.55
N GLN A 61 11.39 -1.33 -15.51
CA GLN A 61 11.07 -2.77 -15.62
C GLN A 61 9.74 -3.09 -16.31
N ASN A 62 9.29 -2.25 -17.25
CA ASN A 62 8.05 -2.45 -18.00
C ASN A 62 6.81 -2.69 -17.13
N LEU A 63 6.64 -1.94 -16.02
CA LEU A 63 5.45 -2.06 -15.19
C LEU A 63 4.20 -1.59 -15.97
N TYR A 64 3.30 -2.54 -16.27
CA TYR A 64 2.02 -2.24 -16.92
C TYR A 64 0.91 -2.04 -15.90
N LEU A 65 0.36 -0.84 -15.92
CA LEU A 65 -0.82 -0.50 -15.16
C LEU A 65 -2.07 -0.94 -15.93
N LYS A 66 -2.83 -1.89 -15.37
CA LYS A 66 -3.99 -2.50 -16.02
C LYS A 66 -5.09 -1.47 -16.36
N ALA A 67 -5.90 -1.77 -17.37
CA ALA A 67 -7.09 -0.98 -17.67
C ALA A 67 -8.06 -0.96 -16.47
N GLY A 68 -8.71 0.18 -16.24
CA GLY A 68 -9.65 0.39 -15.14
C GLY A 68 -9.49 1.76 -14.50
N ILE A 69 -10.09 1.94 -13.32
CA ILE A 69 -9.82 3.08 -12.44
C ILE A 69 -8.57 2.85 -11.59
N HIS A 70 -8.02 3.94 -11.07
CA HIS A 70 -6.74 4.02 -10.39
C HIS A 70 -6.93 5.10 -9.34
N LEU A 71 -7.19 4.70 -8.10
CA LEU A 71 -7.48 5.63 -7.01
C LEU A 71 -6.19 6.04 -6.32
N HIS A 72 -6.01 7.34 -6.09
CA HIS A 72 -4.87 7.88 -5.39
C HIS A 72 -5.34 8.89 -4.33
N TRP A 73 -4.84 8.77 -3.11
CA TRP A 73 -5.10 9.72 -2.04
C TRP A 73 -3.92 9.72 -1.09
N ALA A 74 -3.76 10.85 -0.39
CA ALA A 74 -2.81 10.97 0.70
C ALA A 74 -3.55 10.97 2.05
N LEU A 75 -2.84 10.58 3.10
CA LEU A 75 -3.33 10.81 4.46
C LEU A 75 -3.34 12.33 4.73
N PRO A 76 -4.38 12.85 5.40
CA PRO A 76 -4.39 14.23 5.89
C PRO A 76 -3.16 14.53 6.75
N ASP A 77 -2.63 15.75 6.62
CA ASP A 77 -1.49 16.23 7.42
C ASP A 77 -1.64 16.03 8.93
N ALA A 78 -2.87 16.12 9.44
CA ALA A 78 -3.18 15.90 10.84
C ALA A 78 -2.83 14.48 11.31
N LEU A 79 -2.82 13.50 10.41
CA LEU A 79 -2.49 12.11 10.68
C LEU A 79 -1.03 11.76 10.36
N THR A 80 -0.27 12.67 9.74
CA THR A 80 1.14 12.45 9.38
C THR A 80 2.11 13.23 10.28
N LYS A 81 1.58 14.03 11.22
CA LYS A 81 2.37 14.80 12.19
C LYS A 81 2.49 14.05 13.52
N GLY A 82 3.72 13.92 14.00
CA GLY A 82 4.00 13.43 15.35
C GLY A 82 3.71 14.52 16.39
N ILE A 83 3.16 14.11 17.54
CA ILE A 83 2.91 14.96 18.70
C ILE A 83 3.86 14.52 19.80
N GLN A 84 4.47 15.46 20.53
CA GLN A 84 5.22 15.11 21.73
C GLN A 84 4.25 14.86 22.88
N ASP A 85 4.34 13.67 23.47
CA ASP A 85 3.61 13.33 24.68
C ASP A 85 4.25 13.97 25.93
N SER A 86 3.63 13.82 27.11
CA SER A 86 4.14 14.33 28.40
C SER A 86 5.57 13.92 28.70
N ASP A 87 5.99 12.75 28.20
CA ASP A 87 7.34 12.20 28.33
C ASP A 87 8.34 12.74 27.28
N LYS A 88 7.97 13.76 26.49
CA LYS A 88 8.73 14.28 25.34
C LYS A 88 9.03 13.26 24.24
N LYS A 89 8.30 12.14 24.22
CA LYS A 89 8.37 11.14 23.15
C LYS A 89 7.50 11.59 21.98
N THR A 90 8.05 11.54 20.76
CA THR A 90 7.25 11.77 19.55
C THR A 90 6.36 10.56 19.29
N VAL A 91 5.05 10.77 19.38
CA VAL A 91 4.02 9.77 19.11
C VAL A 91 3.28 10.14 17.83
N PHE A 92 3.08 9.19 16.94
CA PHE A 92 2.27 9.38 15.74
C PHE A 92 0.84 8.89 15.98
N PRO A 93 -0.18 9.59 15.48
CA PRO A 93 -1.54 9.10 15.54
C PRO A 93 -1.66 7.80 14.74
N SER A 94 -2.50 6.87 15.21
CA SER A 94 -2.80 5.68 14.42
C SER A 94 -3.58 6.10 13.17
N VAL A 95 -3.11 5.64 12.02
CA VAL A 95 -3.73 5.92 10.72
C VAL A 95 -4.75 4.82 10.38
N PRO A 96 -5.79 5.13 9.59
CA PRO A 96 -6.72 4.13 9.12
C PRO A 96 -6.03 3.09 8.22
N ASN A 97 -6.45 1.83 8.35
CA ASN A 97 -5.99 0.73 7.52
C ASN A 97 -7.13 -0.02 6.82
N ARG A 98 -8.40 0.35 7.05
CA ARG A 98 -9.57 -0.27 6.41
C ARG A 98 -10.38 0.77 5.66
N TRP A 99 -10.59 0.52 4.38
CA TRP A 99 -11.20 1.45 3.44
C TRP A 99 -12.40 0.79 2.77
N LEU A 100 -13.60 1.34 2.97
CA LEU A 100 -14.78 0.90 2.23
C LEU A 100 -14.89 1.72 0.94
N VAL A 101 -14.59 1.07 -0.17
CA VAL A 101 -14.78 1.61 -1.51
C VAL A 101 -16.21 1.32 -1.93
N THR A 102 -16.96 2.36 -2.26
CA THR A 102 -18.32 2.23 -2.81
C THR A 102 -18.36 2.78 -4.23
N ARG A 103 -18.80 1.94 -5.16
CA ARG A 103 -19.15 2.33 -6.53
C ARG A 103 -20.66 2.41 -6.64
N THR A 104 -21.15 3.52 -7.20
CA THR A 104 -22.55 3.67 -7.59
C THR A 104 -22.64 3.86 -9.09
N LEU A 105 -23.43 3.03 -9.78
CA LEU A 105 -23.69 3.13 -11.22
C LEU A 105 -25.19 2.92 -11.46
N ASN A 106 -25.87 3.90 -12.06
CA ASN A 106 -27.31 3.83 -12.37
C ASN A 106 -28.20 3.40 -11.18
N GLY A 107 -27.81 3.76 -9.95
CA GLY A 107 -28.50 3.37 -8.72
C GLY A 107 -28.04 2.04 -8.12
N GLU A 108 -27.33 1.20 -8.87
CA GLU A 108 -26.71 -0.02 -8.33
C GLU A 108 -25.45 0.32 -7.53
N LYS A 109 -25.30 -0.34 -6.38
CA LYS A 109 -24.20 -0.12 -5.44
C LYS A 109 -23.35 -1.38 -5.33
N ARG A 110 -22.05 -1.24 -5.58
CA ARG A 110 -21.04 -2.26 -5.27
C ARG A 110 -20.09 -1.74 -4.21
N GLN A 111 -19.65 -2.63 -3.32
CA GLN A 111 -18.83 -2.26 -2.17
C GLN A 111 -17.72 -3.25 -1.95
N TRP A 112 -16.55 -2.74 -1.57
CA TRP A 112 -15.36 -3.52 -1.23
C TRP A 112 -14.71 -2.94 0.02
N VAL A 113 -14.17 -3.81 0.86
CA VAL A 113 -13.27 -3.40 1.93
C VAL A 113 -11.84 -3.64 1.46
N VAL A 114 -11.01 -2.62 1.56
CA VAL A 114 -9.58 -2.69 1.26
C VAL A 114 -8.79 -2.54 2.54
N GLU A 115 -7.86 -3.46 2.76
CA GLU A 115 -6.93 -3.45 3.89
C GLU A 115 -5.58 -2.90 3.41
N SER A 116 -5.18 -1.77 3.96
CA SER A 116 -3.92 -1.09 3.62
C SER A 116 -2.85 -1.35 4.67
N ASP A 117 -2.81 -2.54 5.22
CA ASP A 117 -1.69 -3.08 6.01
C ASP A 117 -1.58 -4.60 5.81
N TYR A 118 -2.25 -5.12 4.78
CA TYR A 118 -2.32 -6.54 4.51
C TYR A 118 -1.02 -7.05 3.86
N LEU A 119 -0.26 -7.83 4.62
CA LEU A 119 0.89 -8.55 4.10
C LEU A 119 0.49 -9.96 3.65
N TYR A 120 0.87 -10.33 2.43
CA TYR A 120 0.73 -11.71 1.95
C TYR A 120 1.59 -12.67 2.76
N ARG A 121 1.19 -13.94 2.75
CA ARG A 121 1.97 -15.03 3.34
C ARG A 121 3.23 -15.31 2.52
N GLU A 122 4.17 -16.01 3.12
CA GLU A 122 5.37 -16.47 2.41
C GLU A 122 5.01 -17.31 1.18
N GLY A 123 5.59 -16.99 0.03
CA GLY A 123 5.30 -17.67 -1.24
C GLY A 123 3.98 -17.25 -1.91
N GLU A 124 3.22 -16.32 -1.34
CA GLU A 124 2.01 -15.75 -1.93
C GLU A 124 2.20 -14.27 -2.28
N GLY A 125 1.31 -13.72 -3.09
CA GLY A 125 1.24 -12.28 -3.34
C GLY A 125 2.18 -11.75 -4.40
N GLU A 126 3.03 -12.58 -4.99
CA GLU A 126 3.82 -12.23 -6.17
C GLU A 126 2.88 -12.07 -7.38
N GLN A 127 2.53 -10.83 -7.68
CA GLN A 127 1.64 -10.46 -8.78
C GLN A 127 2.14 -9.16 -9.41
N LEU A 128 1.72 -8.90 -10.65
CA LEU A 128 2.05 -7.66 -11.34
C LEU A 128 1.56 -6.45 -10.52
N GLY A 129 2.50 -5.61 -10.07
CA GLY A 129 2.22 -4.42 -9.24
C GLY A 129 2.21 -4.66 -7.72
N SER A 130 2.49 -5.88 -7.26
CA SER A 130 2.78 -6.13 -5.84
C SER A 130 4.12 -5.52 -5.46
N ILE A 131 4.22 -5.01 -4.23
CA ILE A 131 5.45 -4.40 -3.74
C ILE A 131 6.00 -5.19 -2.56
N ALA A 132 7.29 -5.47 -2.63
CA ALA A 132 8.03 -6.13 -1.57
C ALA A 132 8.24 -5.15 -0.43
N TYR A 133 7.56 -5.39 0.69
CA TYR A 133 7.70 -4.61 1.91
C TYR A 133 8.63 -5.35 2.88
N PRO A 134 9.66 -4.68 3.44
CA PRO A 134 10.61 -5.32 4.32
C PRO A 134 9.93 -5.72 5.64
N ILE A 135 10.24 -6.90 6.15
CA ILE A 135 9.74 -7.36 7.44
C ILE A 135 10.89 -7.76 8.35
N GLU A 136 10.70 -7.60 9.66
CA GLU A 136 11.62 -8.16 10.62
C GLU A 136 11.60 -9.69 10.54
N ILE A 137 12.78 -10.28 10.39
CA ILE A 137 12.95 -11.71 10.43
C ILE A 137 12.80 -12.18 11.89
N LYS A 138 11.65 -12.77 12.22
CA LYS A 138 11.38 -13.38 13.54
C LYS A 138 11.08 -14.88 13.39
N ASN A 139 11.52 -15.67 14.37
CA ASN A 139 11.13 -17.07 14.61
C ASN A 139 10.97 -17.95 13.36
N GLY A 140 11.95 -17.91 12.45
CA GLY A 140 11.99 -18.84 11.32
C GLY A 140 11.37 -18.35 10.01
N ASN A 141 10.96 -17.09 9.90
CA ASN A 141 10.87 -16.44 8.58
C ASN A 141 12.28 -16.33 7.99
N HIS A 142 12.43 -16.61 6.69
CA HIS A 142 13.73 -16.57 6.02
C HIS A 142 13.77 -15.55 4.89
N GLN A 143 12.61 -15.29 4.30
CA GLN A 143 12.43 -14.22 3.34
C GLN A 143 12.32 -12.87 4.09
N PRO A 144 13.23 -11.91 3.80
CA PRO A 144 13.30 -10.60 4.47
C PRO A 144 12.19 -9.61 4.07
N PHE A 145 11.22 -10.04 3.27
CA PHE A 145 10.13 -9.20 2.79
C PHE A 145 8.82 -10.00 2.67
N ARG A 146 7.70 -9.28 2.61
CA ARG A 146 6.41 -9.80 2.19
C ARG A 146 5.85 -8.93 1.10
N TYR A 147 5.14 -9.55 0.17
CA TYR A 147 4.37 -8.78 -0.78
C TYR A 147 3.21 -8.10 -0.07
N TRP A 148 2.93 -6.89 -0.48
CA TRP A 148 1.75 -6.14 -0.11
C TRP A 148 1.26 -5.45 -1.38
N LEU A 149 -0.06 -5.44 -1.57
CA LEU A 149 -0.71 -4.57 -2.55
C LEU A 149 -0.32 -3.13 -2.24
N PHE A 150 0.16 -2.41 -3.25
CA PHE A 150 0.63 -1.04 -3.07
C PHE A 150 -0.50 -0.10 -2.64
N TRP A 151 -0.56 0.13 -1.34
CA TRP A 151 -1.41 1.11 -0.70
C TRP A 151 -0.49 1.82 0.28
N PHE A 152 -0.15 3.09 0.00
CA PHE A 152 0.52 4.09 0.87
C PHE A 152 2.01 4.46 0.71
N LEU A 153 2.82 3.80 -0.12
CA LEU A 153 4.21 4.26 -0.28
C LEU A 153 4.34 5.26 -1.44
N CYS A 154 4.18 6.57 -1.16
CA CYS A 154 4.64 7.66 -2.02
C CYS A 154 4.44 7.45 -3.54
N GLY A 155 3.24 7.76 -4.04
CA GLY A 155 2.97 7.89 -5.47
C GLY A 155 2.95 6.58 -6.28
N ASN A 156 1.83 6.35 -6.96
CA ASN A 156 1.59 5.32 -7.99
C ASN A 156 1.08 3.93 -7.53
N GLY A 157 -0.22 3.80 -7.22
CA GLY A 157 -0.89 2.50 -7.19
C GLY A 157 -2.39 2.57 -6.91
N VAL A 158 -3.11 1.48 -7.15
CA VAL A 158 -4.25 1.48 -8.08
C VAL A 158 -5.35 0.46 -7.75
N TYR A 159 -6.62 0.78 -8.06
CA TYR A 159 -7.78 -0.12 -7.99
C TYR A 159 -8.56 -0.15 -9.32
N THR A 160 -8.42 -1.21 -10.13
CA THR A 160 -9.06 -1.31 -11.46
C THR A 160 -10.49 -1.85 -11.43
N ASP A 161 -11.45 -1.03 -11.86
CA ASP A 161 -12.75 -1.46 -12.40
C ASP A 161 -13.10 -0.57 -13.62
N SER A 162 -14.01 -1.02 -14.49
CA SER A 162 -14.39 -0.36 -15.74
C SER A 162 -15.73 0.36 -15.56
N PHE A 163 -15.79 1.65 -15.89
CA PHE A 163 -17.00 2.52 -15.96
C PHE A 163 -17.51 3.14 -14.63
N PHE A 164 -17.62 4.48 -14.54
CA PHE A 164 -17.98 5.17 -13.29
C PHE A 164 -18.73 6.49 -13.44
N SER A 165 -19.55 6.81 -12.42
CA SER A 165 -20.17 8.13 -12.20
C SER A 165 -19.97 8.70 -10.79
N LYS A 166 -19.74 7.89 -9.73
CA LYS A 166 -19.37 8.38 -8.37
C LYS A 166 -18.65 7.32 -7.53
N ILE A 167 -17.59 7.71 -6.80
CA ILE A 167 -16.86 6.87 -5.83
C ILE A 167 -16.88 7.56 -4.46
N VAL A 168 -17.16 6.79 -3.41
CA VAL A 168 -17.08 7.26 -2.02
C VAL A 168 -16.14 6.34 -1.25
N LEU A 169 -15.10 6.93 -0.65
CA LEU A 169 -14.17 6.24 0.23
C LEU A 169 -14.59 6.51 1.68
N LYS A 170 -14.98 5.47 2.40
CA LYS A 170 -15.30 5.57 3.83
C LYS A 170 -14.21 4.90 4.66
N VAL A 171 -13.71 5.65 5.62
CA VAL A 171 -12.56 5.30 6.44
C VAL A 171 -13.02 4.62 7.72
N PHE A 172 -12.45 3.48 8.05
CA PHE A 172 -12.70 2.79 9.32
C PHE A 172 -11.38 2.71 10.13
N PRO A 173 -11.33 3.31 11.33
CA PRO A 173 -10.20 3.11 12.22
C PRO A 173 -10.19 1.66 12.75
N SER A 174 -9.00 1.04 12.83
CA SER A 174 -8.83 -0.32 13.36
C SER A 174 -8.88 -0.43 14.88
N LYS A 175 -8.88 0.71 15.60
CA LYS A 175 -8.93 0.75 17.06
C LYS A 175 -10.08 1.66 17.51
N HIS A 176 -10.86 1.17 18.47
CA HIS A 176 -11.81 1.97 19.22
C HIS A 176 -11.02 3.08 19.90
N PHE A 177 -11.17 4.32 19.43
CA PHE A 177 -10.56 5.47 20.05
C PHE A 177 -11.45 5.92 21.21
N THR A 178 -10.98 5.71 22.44
CA THR A 178 -11.46 6.46 23.60
C THR A 178 -10.52 7.65 23.77
N ILE A 179 -11.04 8.85 23.59
CA ILE A 179 -10.36 10.08 24.04
C ILE A 179 -11.23 10.63 25.17
N LEU A 180 -10.63 10.77 26.36
CA LEU A 180 -11.19 11.44 27.53
C LEU A 180 -11.16 12.96 27.35
#